data_AF-A0A137QSG3-F1
#
_entry.id   AF-A0A137QSG3-F1
#
_cell.length_a   1.000
_cell.length_b   1.000
_cell.length_c   1.000
_cell.angle_alpha   90.00
_cell.angle_beta   90.00
_cell.angle_gamma   90.00
#
_symmetry.space_group_name_H-M   'P 1'
#
loop_
_entity.id
_entity.type
_entity.pdbx_description
1 polymer ?
#
loop_
_entity_poly.entity_id
_entity_poly.type
_entity_poly.pdbx_seq_one_letter_code
_entity_poly.pdbx_strand_id
1 'polypeptide(L)'
;MTAQEQKTFTDLFDEIFRVAEAVDASGTSKSGETVVDAHNAPSFSSDFYERIRKTPRTPKWGEDLHEELDKKKEEMDLCRTDQELLDWALVEVFAAARKYEEEARELGTQTKSKRNVTLQPLWYSHVVALLMRTFRDKYQNPHTALAIFNHTKTASIASCAFGCSTDAYNELIQTYWSCFRDANAALNAFREMHVNGVTMDSKTGRLLDTIRRDVGAEKLWSDEEVSSIVTRLDAIRRDAEGLTVASKKYKGRNKWDQWKNQALRDDPTDKWGFNNWDNGSEARST
;
A
#
# COMPACT_ATOMS: atom_id res chain seq x y z
N MET A 1 -2.21 20.29 4.39
CA MET A 1 -2.23 19.18 5.35
C MET A 1 -3.45 19.38 6.24
N THR A 2 -4.21 18.34 6.55
CA THR A 2 -5.29 18.45 7.54
C THR A 2 -4.70 18.48 8.95
N ALA A 3 -5.36 19.16 9.90
CA ALA A 3 -4.90 19.20 11.29
C ALA A 3 -4.74 17.80 11.92
N GLN A 4 -5.45 16.82 11.36
CA GLN A 4 -5.38 15.42 11.76
C GLN A 4 -4.08 14.75 11.32
N GLU A 5 -3.51 15.13 10.17
CA GLU A 5 -2.21 14.64 9.68
C GLU A 5 -1.07 15.15 10.57
N GLN A 6 -1.07 16.42 10.98
CA GLN A 6 -0.06 16.97 11.89
C GLN A 6 -0.06 16.27 13.24
N LYS A 7 -1.25 16.01 13.79
CA LYS A 7 -1.39 15.29 15.04
C LYS A 7 -0.84 13.87 14.95
N THR A 8 -1.10 13.18 13.85
CA THR A 8 -0.56 11.82 13.65
C THR A 8 0.96 11.81 13.51
N PHE A 9 1.57 12.85 12.93
CA PHE A 9 3.03 12.94 12.84
C PHE A 9 3.68 13.32 14.16
N THR A 10 3.08 14.23 14.94
CA THR A 10 3.60 14.58 16.28
C THR A 10 3.50 13.39 17.23
N ASP A 11 2.38 12.66 17.21
CA ASP A 11 2.22 11.44 18.00
C ASP A 11 3.27 10.38 17.59
N LEU A 12 3.67 10.35 16.31
CA LEU A 12 4.70 9.46 15.75
C LEU A 12 6.11 9.81 16.23
N PHE A 13 6.46 11.10 16.25
CA PHE A 13 7.77 11.54 16.74
C PHE A 13 7.88 11.32 18.25
N ASP A 14 6.83 11.61 19.02
CA ASP A 14 6.83 11.38 20.46
C ASP A 14 6.96 9.89 20.81
N GLU A 15 6.44 8.99 19.98
CA GLU A 15 6.61 7.54 20.15
C GLU A 15 8.01 7.04 19.76
N ILE A 16 8.60 7.57 18.68
CA ILE A 16 9.99 7.28 18.29
C ILE A 16 10.98 7.77 19.36
N PHE A 17 10.79 8.98 19.89
CA PHE A 17 11.64 9.51 20.94
C PHE A 17 11.44 8.79 22.27
N ARG A 18 10.21 8.36 22.61
CA ARG A 18 9.98 7.49 23.78
C ARG A 18 10.69 6.15 23.69
N VAL A 19 10.72 5.54 22.51
CA VAL A 19 11.42 4.26 22.30
C VAL A 19 12.93 4.45 22.38
N ALA A 20 13.47 5.54 21.80
CA ALA A 20 14.88 5.87 21.90
C ALA A 20 15.31 6.16 23.36
N GLU A 21 14.50 6.92 24.10
CA GLU A 21 14.74 7.20 25.52
C GLU A 21 14.64 5.93 26.39
N ALA A 22 13.76 4.98 26.04
CA ALA A 22 13.65 3.70 26.74
C ALA A 22 14.87 2.78 26.51
N VAL A 23 15.49 2.85 25.33
CA VAL A 23 16.72 2.11 25.00
C VAL A 23 17.94 2.70 25.72
N ASP A 24 18.00 4.02 25.87
CA ASP A 24 19.10 4.69 26.60
C ASP A 24 18.95 4.59 28.13
N ALA A 25 17.72 4.46 28.65
CA ALA A 25 17.47 4.24 30.08
C ALA A 25 17.83 2.82 30.57
N SER A 26 17.92 1.82 29.67
CA SER A 26 18.32 0.45 30.00
C SER A 26 19.82 0.23 29.75
N GLY A 27 20.68 1.03 30.37
CA GLY A 27 22.11 0.75 30.38
C GLY A 27 22.42 -0.48 31.23
N THR A 28 22.80 -1.62 30.63
CA THR A 28 23.63 -2.63 31.33
C THR A 28 24.50 -3.43 30.36
N SER A 29 25.80 -3.37 30.62
CA SER A 29 26.87 -4.17 30.02
C SER A 29 26.85 -5.62 30.50
N LYS A 30 27.05 -6.61 29.62
CA LYS A 30 28.04 -7.72 29.72
C LYS A 30 27.75 -8.87 28.75
N SER A 31 28.86 -9.45 28.29
CA SER A 31 29.12 -10.72 27.59
C SER A 31 28.10 -11.86 27.72
N GLY A 32 27.93 -12.62 26.64
CA GLY A 32 27.62 -14.05 26.67
C GLY A 32 26.30 -14.43 26.00
N GLU A 33 26.41 -14.95 24.78
CA GLU A 33 25.56 -15.99 24.15
C GLU A 33 24.15 -16.20 24.74
N THR A 34 23.13 -15.61 24.12
CA THR A 34 21.74 -16.06 24.23
C THR A 34 20.97 -15.86 22.92
N VAL A 35 20.18 -16.88 22.64
CA VAL A 35 19.19 -17.04 21.57
C VAL A 35 18.38 -15.75 21.36
N VAL A 36 18.42 -15.22 20.14
CA VAL A 36 17.55 -14.12 19.73
C VAL A 36 16.16 -14.68 19.48
N ASP A 37 15.32 -14.67 20.52
CA ASP A 37 13.87 -14.82 20.36
C ASP A 37 13.35 -13.68 19.48
N ALA A 38 13.03 -14.00 18.23
CA ALA A 38 12.53 -13.10 17.19
C ALA A 38 11.10 -12.56 17.46
N HIS A 39 10.62 -12.62 18.69
CA HIS A 39 9.25 -12.27 19.07
C HIS A 39 9.09 -10.90 19.73
N ASN A 40 10.18 -10.14 19.92
CA ASN A 40 10.10 -8.84 20.60
C ASN A 40 10.78 -7.67 19.88
N ALA A 41 11.03 -7.80 18.58
CA ALA A 41 11.30 -6.62 17.75
C ALA A 41 9.95 -5.89 17.51
N PRO A 42 9.80 -4.61 17.90
CA PRO A 42 8.58 -3.89 17.62
C PRO A 42 8.43 -3.77 16.09
N SER A 43 7.33 -4.31 15.58
CA SER A 43 6.96 -4.34 14.16
C SER A 43 6.73 -2.92 13.63
N PHE A 44 7.82 -2.21 13.31
CA PHE A 44 7.77 -0.84 12.81
C PHE A 44 7.56 -0.76 11.28
N SER A 45 7.53 -1.89 10.56
CA SER A 45 7.72 -1.90 9.11
C SER A 45 6.53 -2.33 8.24
N SER A 46 5.42 -2.86 8.77
CA SER A 46 4.22 -3.14 7.94
C SER A 46 3.15 -2.07 8.13
N ASP A 47 2.78 -1.82 9.39
CA ASP A 47 1.64 -1.00 9.75
C ASP A 47 1.89 0.49 9.46
N PHE A 48 3.16 0.90 9.46
CA PHE A 48 3.59 2.24 9.10
C PHE A 48 3.40 2.55 7.62
N TYR A 49 3.90 1.67 6.73
CA TYR A 49 3.71 1.84 5.28
C TYR A 49 2.25 1.71 4.91
N GLU A 50 1.50 0.84 5.57
CA GLU A 50 0.06 0.79 5.45
C GLU A 50 -0.61 2.09 5.88
N ARG A 51 -0.20 2.72 6.97
CA ARG A 51 -0.80 3.97 7.48
C ARG A 51 -0.48 5.18 6.60
N ILE A 52 0.72 5.23 6.00
CA ILE A 52 1.10 6.24 5.01
C ILE A 52 0.28 6.05 3.73
N ARG A 53 0.14 4.82 3.24
CA ARG A 53 -0.62 4.51 2.01
C ARG A 53 -2.13 4.60 2.19
N LYS A 54 -2.64 4.34 3.40
CA LYS A 54 -4.07 4.43 3.73
C LYS A 54 -4.55 5.86 3.94
N THR A 55 -3.77 6.91 3.68
CA THR A 55 -4.27 8.29 3.64
C THR A 55 -5.12 8.49 2.38
N PRO A 56 -6.46 8.53 2.45
CA PRO A 56 -7.29 8.77 1.29
C PRO A 56 -7.81 10.21 1.41
N ARG A 57 -7.02 11.16 0.95
CA ARG A 57 -7.64 12.17 0.11
C ARG A 57 -7.17 11.81 -1.27
N THR A 58 -8.01 11.07 -1.99
CA THR A 58 -7.93 11.04 -3.45
C THR A 58 -7.72 12.49 -3.88
N PRO A 59 -6.51 12.90 -4.33
CA PRO A 59 -6.47 14.07 -5.16
C PRO A 59 -7.40 13.69 -6.31
N LYS A 60 -8.46 14.47 -6.54
CA LYS A 60 -9.28 14.27 -7.74
C LYS A 60 -8.26 14.12 -8.86
N TRP A 61 -8.29 12.96 -9.51
CA TRP A 61 -7.47 12.73 -10.69
C TRP A 61 -7.84 13.85 -11.65
N GLY A 62 -7.01 14.89 -11.68
CA GLY A 62 -7.29 16.09 -12.45
C GLY A 62 -7.14 15.75 -13.92
N GLU A 63 -7.83 16.51 -14.77
CA GLU A 63 -7.56 16.48 -16.21
C GLU A 63 -6.06 16.68 -16.47
N ASP A 64 -5.43 17.60 -15.73
CA ASP A 64 -3.98 17.87 -15.76
C ASP A 64 -3.10 16.62 -15.53
N LEU A 65 -3.50 15.72 -14.64
CA LEU A 65 -2.72 14.51 -14.31
C LEU A 65 -2.89 13.41 -15.35
N HIS A 66 -4.07 13.33 -15.95
CA HIS A 66 -4.30 12.47 -17.11
C HIS A 66 -3.52 12.98 -18.31
N GLU A 67 -3.52 14.29 -18.55
CA GLU A 67 -2.76 14.91 -19.63
C GLU A 67 -1.25 14.68 -19.48
N GLU A 68 -0.69 14.87 -18.28
CA GLU A 68 0.72 14.56 -18.02
C GLU A 68 1.05 13.08 -18.25
N LEU A 69 0.21 12.17 -17.73
CA LEU A 69 0.42 10.74 -17.91
C LEU A 69 0.33 10.33 -19.38
N ASP A 70 -0.62 10.88 -20.12
CA ASP A 70 -0.83 10.58 -21.53
C ASP A 70 0.30 11.17 -22.39
N LYS A 71 0.75 12.39 -22.09
CA LYS A 71 1.97 12.96 -22.68
C LYS A 71 3.18 12.04 -22.46
N LYS A 72 3.36 11.52 -21.24
CA LYS A 72 4.47 10.60 -20.94
C LYS A 72 4.35 9.28 -21.71
N LYS A 73 3.14 8.75 -21.90
CA LYS A 73 2.92 7.58 -22.76
C LYS A 73 3.27 7.86 -24.22
N GLU A 74 2.85 9.01 -24.75
CA GLU A 74 3.19 9.41 -26.12
C GLU A 74 4.71 9.55 -26.30
N GLU A 75 5.40 10.18 -25.34
CA GLU A 75 6.87 10.26 -25.34
C GLU A 75 7.52 8.86 -25.33
N MET A 76 7.00 7.93 -24.53
CA MET A 76 7.47 6.53 -24.53
C MET A 76 7.23 5.82 -25.86
N ASP A 77 6.10 6.09 -26.52
CA ASP A 77 5.74 5.47 -27.79
C ASP A 77 6.62 5.97 -28.94
N LEU A 78 7.08 7.22 -28.86
CA LEU A 78 8.01 7.83 -29.81
C LEU A 78 9.41 7.20 -29.77
N CYS A 79 9.84 6.66 -28.62
CA CYS A 79 11.11 5.94 -28.53
C CYS A 79 11.11 4.72 -29.46
N ARG A 80 12.12 4.63 -30.31
CA ARG A 80 12.26 3.57 -31.33
C ARG A 80 13.12 2.41 -30.86
N THR A 81 14.07 2.69 -29.98
CA THR A 81 15.01 1.71 -29.44
C THR A 81 14.83 1.57 -27.93
N ASP A 82 15.25 0.42 -27.40
CA ASP A 82 15.25 0.15 -25.97
C ASP A 82 16.20 1.08 -25.21
N GLN A 83 17.36 1.39 -25.81
CA GLN A 83 18.31 2.36 -25.27
C GLN A 83 17.72 3.78 -25.18
N GLU A 84 17.04 4.24 -26.24
CA GLU A 84 16.40 5.56 -26.25
C GLU A 84 15.30 5.67 -25.18
N LEU A 85 14.51 4.61 -24.99
CA LEU A 85 13.51 4.56 -23.93
C LEU A 85 14.15 4.56 -22.54
N LEU A 86 15.29 3.87 -22.37
CA LEU A 86 16.01 3.83 -21.11
C LEU A 86 16.59 5.21 -20.75
N ASP A 87 17.22 5.87 -21.72
CA ASP A 87 17.79 7.20 -21.55
C ASP A 87 16.67 8.22 -21.24
N TRP A 88 15.54 8.13 -21.93
CA TRP A 88 14.34 8.90 -21.61
C TRP A 88 13.86 8.64 -20.18
N ALA A 89 13.76 7.38 -19.75
CA ALA A 89 13.29 7.05 -18.40
C ALA A 89 14.21 7.61 -17.31
N LEU A 90 15.53 7.58 -17.52
CA LEU A 90 16.50 8.14 -16.60
C LEU A 90 16.34 9.66 -16.41
N VAL A 91 16.06 10.39 -17.49
CA VAL A 91 15.91 11.84 -17.47
C VAL A 91 14.51 12.27 -17.02
N GLU A 92 13.47 11.74 -17.66
CA GLU A 92 12.11 12.24 -17.51
C GLU A 92 11.35 11.62 -16.34
N VAL A 93 11.70 10.40 -15.93
CA VAL A 93 10.98 9.68 -14.86
C VAL A 93 11.81 9.74 -13.57
N PHE A 94 13.04 9.23 -13.60
CA PHE A 94 13.86 9.13 -12.39
C PHE A 94 14.53 10.44 -11.97
N ALA A 95 14.98 11.28 -12.90
CA ALA A 95 15.49 12.60 -12.52
C ALA A 95 14.37 13.55 -12.07
N ALA A 96 13.18 13.47 -12.68
CA ALA A 96 12.00 14.18 -12.18
C ALA A 96 11.66 13.77 -10.75
N ALA A 97 11.54 12.47 -10.49
CA ALA A 97 11.28 11.93 -9.14
C ALA A 97 12.28 12.43 -8.09
N ARG A 98 13.57 12.55 -8.44
CA ARG A 98 14.60 13.11 -7.54
C ARG A 98 14.40 14.60 -7.26
N LYS A 99 14.01 15.40 -8.27
CA LYS A 99 13.73 16.83 -8.08
C LYS A 99 12.58 17.05 -7.10
N TYR A 100 11.50 16.27 -7.20
CA TYR A 100 10.39 16.36 -6.24
C TYR A 100 10.84 16.05 -4.79
N GLU A 101 11.77 15.12 -4.60
CA GLU A 101 12.32 14.83 -3.27
C GLU A 101 13.23 15.94 -2.75
N GLU A 102 14.04 16.55 -3.62
CA GLU A 102 14.91 17.67 -3.28
C GLU A 102 14.08 18.90 -2.90
N GLU A 103 13.07 19.24 -3.71
CA GLU A 103 12.11 20.30 -3.41
C GLU A 103 11.37 20.04 -2.09
N ALA A 104 10.96 18.80 -1.85
CA ALA A 104 10.34 18.40 -0.59
C ALA A 104 11.27 18.58 0.62
N ARG A 105 12.56 18.28 0.45
CA ARG A 105 13.58 18.44 1.48
C ARG A 105 13.86 19.91 1.78
N GLU A 106 13.99 20.74 0.75
CA GLU A 106 14.21 22.19 0.88
C GLU A 106 13.04 22.87 1.59
N LEU A 107 11.80 22.54 1.20
CA LEU A 107 10.59 23.05 1.84
C LEU A 107 10.48 22.62 3.31
N GLY A 108 10.97 21.43 3.66
CA GLY A 108 11.01 20.93 5.05
C GLY A 108 11.93 21.75 5.97
N THR A 109 12.97 22.39 5.43
CA THR A 109 13.92 23.19 6.22
C THR A 109 13.47 24.64 6.44
N GLN A 110 12.63 25.19 5.56
CA GLN A 110 12.40 26.64 5.51
C GLN A 110 11.16 27.17 6.24
N THR A 111 10.10 26.40 6.54
CA THR A 111 8.98 27.00 7.31
C THR A 111 7.94 26.02 7.85
N LYS A 112 7.41 26.37 9.03
CA LYS A 112 6.14 25.94 9.65
C LYS A 112 4.89 26.29 8.80
N SER A 113 4.96 26.16 7.47
CA SER A 113 3.90 26.56 6.55
C SER A 113 3.13 25.33 6.05
N LYS A 114 1.80 25.41 6.15
CA LYS A 114 0.81 24.36 5.88
C LYS A 114 0.64 23.99 4.39
N ARG A 115 1.69 24.04 3.57
CA ARG A 115 1.62 23.60 2.16
C ARG A 115 1.84 22.09 2.08
N ASN A 116 0.99 21.39 1.32
CA ASN A 116 1.14 19.95 1.07
C ASN A 116 2.41 19.75 0.25
N VAL A 117 3.40 19.07 0.81
CA VAL A 117 4.60 18.68 0.06
C VAL A 117 4.30 17.34 -0.62
N THR A 118 4.29 17.33 -1.96
CA THR A 118 4.17 16.11 -2.76
C THR A 118 5.54 15.49 -2.92
N LEU A 119 5.78 14.33 -2.29
CA LEU A 119 7.07 13.64 -2.30
C LEU A 119 7.41 13.02 -3.66
N GLN A 120 6.39 12.60 -4.41
CA GLN A 120 6.52 12.00 -5.73
C GLN A 120 5.32 12.39 -6.60
N PRO A 121 5.48 12.46 -7.93
CA PRO A 121 4.37 12.65 -8.86
C PRO A 121 3.40 11.48 -8.82
N LEU A 122 2.10 11.74 -8.96
CA LEU A 122 1.07 10.70 -8.92
C LEU A 122 1.12 9.79 -10.17
N TRP A 123 1.65 10.28 -11.30
CA TRP A 123 1.87 9.49 -12.51
C TRP A 123 3.05 8.54 -12.42
N TYR A 124 3.98 8.74 -11.47
CA TYR A 124 5.24 8.00 -11.38
C TYR A 124 5.05 6.49 -11.33
N SER A 125 4.13 6.04 -10.47
CA SER A 125 3.83 4.62 -10.27
C SER A 125 3.30 3.94 -11.53
N HIS A 126 2.45 4.64 -12.29
CA HIS A 126 1.87 4.15 -13.53
C HIS A 126 2.90 4.10 -14.64
N VAL A 127 3.75 5.13 -14.75
CA VAL A 127 4.83 5.17 -15.74
C VAL A 127 5.85 4.08 -15.49
N VAL A 128 6.22 3.78 -14.24
CA VAL A 128 7.11 2.65 -13.91
C VAL A 128 6.53 1.32 -14.37
N ALA A 129 5.25 1.06 -14.11
CA ALA A 129 4.58 -0.15 -14.57
C ALA A 129 4.53 -0.24 -16.11
N LEU A 130 4.21 0.88 -16.78
CA LEU A 130 4.21 0.99 -18.23
C LEU A 130 5.59 0.75 -18.84
N LEU A 131 6.65 1.29 -18.22
CA LEU A 131 8.03 1.08 -18.64
C LEU A 131 8.39 -0.41 -18.59
N MET A 132 8.15 -1.07 -17.47
CA MET A 132 8.40 -2.51 -17.32
C MET A 132 7.66 -3.32 -18.39
N ARG A 133 6.39 -3.00 -18.62
CA ARG A 133 5.57 -3.63 -19.66
C ARG A 133 6.15 -3.41 -21.06
N THR A 134 6.59 -2.19 -21.36
CA THR A 134 7.12 -1.83 -22.68
C THR A 134 8.44 -2.52 -22.96
N PHE A 135 9.35 -2.58 -21.97
CA PHE A 135 10.60 -3.33 -22.11
C PHE A 135 10.36 -4.83 -22.32
N ARG A 136 9.38 -5.42 -21.63
CA ARG A 136 9.01 -6.82 -21.82
C ARG A 136 8.34 -7.09 -23.17
N ASP A 137 7.32 -6.33 -23.51
CA ASP A 137 6.42 -6.64 -24.64
C ASP A 137 6.94 -6.05 -25.97
N LYS A 138 7.37 -4.77 -26.00
CA LYS A 138 7.81 -4.06 -27.21
C LYS A 138 9.24 -4.42 -27.59
N TYR A 139 10.14 -4.41 -26.60
CA TYR A 139 11.58 -4.60 -26.82
C TYR A 139 12.09 -6.01 -26.49
N GLN A 140 11.24 -6.88 -25.96
CA GLN A 140 11.60 -8.26 -25.59
C GLN A 140 12.83 -8.36 -24.68
N ASN A 141 13.05 -7.35 -23.83
CA ASN A 141 14.16 -7.29 -22.90
C ASN A 141 13.65 -7.35 -21.44
N PRO A 142 13.37 -8.56 -20.92
CA PRO A 142 12.85 -8.72 -19.57
C PRO A 142 13.88 -8.38 -18.49
N HIS A 143 15.18 -8.47 -18.77
CA HIS A 143 16.23 -8.12 -17.80
C HIS A 143 16.22 -6.62 -17.48
N THR A 144 16.05 -5.77 -18.48
CA THR A 144 15.92 -4.32 -18.28
C THR A 144 14.65 -3.98 -17.50
N ALA A 145 13.54 -4.68 -17.74
CA ALA A 145 12.32 -4.51 -16.96
C ALA A 145 12.54 -4.82 -15.46
N LEU A 146 13.29 -5.90 -15.14
CA LEU A 146 13.66 -6.21 -13.75
C LEU A 146 14.61 -5.16 -13.16
N ALA A 147 15.57 -4.68 -13.95
CA ALA A 147 16.51 -3.64 -13.52
C ALA A 147 15.80 -2.32 -13.19
N ILE A 148 14.78 -1.93 -13.97
CA ILE A 148 13.95 -0.75 -13.72
C ILE A 148 13.24 -0.86 -12.37
N PHE A 149 12.63 -2.02 -12.09
CA PHE A 149 11.96 -2.23 -10.80
C PHE A 149 12.94 -2.13 -9.62
N ASN A 150 14.10 -2.77 -9.74
CA ASN A 150 15.15 -2.70 -8.73
C ASN A 150 15.70 -1.27 -8.55
N HIS A 151 15.82 -0.51 -9.63
CA HIS A 151 16.21 0.89 -9.57
C HIS A 151 15.18 1.73 -8.81
N THR A 152 13.89 1.59 -9.13
CA THR A 152 12.80 2.27 -8.40
C THR A 152 12.83 1.95 -6.91
N LYS A 153 13.05 0.68 -6.55
CA LYS A 153 13.12 0.22 -5.16
C LYS A 153 14.32 0.77 -4.38
N THR A 154 15.48 0.89 -5.04
CA THR A 154 16.75 1.30 -4.40
C THR A 154 17.00 2.81 -4.45
N ALA A 155 16.32 3.53 -5.35
CA ALA A 155 16.56 4.96 -5.56
C ALA A 155 16.29 5.80 -4.30
N SER A 156 15.17 5.57 -3.62
CA SER A 156 14.83 6.21 -2.35
C SER A 156 13.67 5.49 -1.67
N ILE A 157 13.44 5.77 -0.38
CA ILE A 157 12.30 5.22 0.37
C ILE A 157 10.97 5.74 -0.22
N ALA A 158 10.91 7.02 -0.62
CA ALA A 158 9.71 7.60 -1.22
C ALA A 158 9.45 7.00 -2.61
N SER A 159 10.47 6.89 -3.45
CA SER A 159 10.40 6.22 -4.75
C SER A 159 9.95 4.77 -4.63
N CYS A 160 10.45 4.02 -3.63
CA CYS A 160 9.97 2.68 -3.35
C CYS A 160 8.50 2.67 -2.88
N ALA A 161 8.13 3.56 -1.95
CA ALA A 161 6.78 3.59 -1.39
C ALA A 161 5.70 3.95 -2.42
N PHE A 162 5.99 4.90 -3.32
CA PHE A 162 5.08 5.39 -4.36
C PHE A 162 5.23 4.65 -5.69
N GLY A 163 6.44 4.27 -6.09
CA GLY A 163 6.73 3.62 -7.37
C GLY A 163 6.43 2.12 -7.39
N CYS A 164 6.62 1.41 -6.28
CA CYS A 164 6.28 -0.01 -6.17
C CYS A 164 4.78 -0.19 -5.89
N SER A 165 3.95 0.13 -6.89
CA SER A 165 2.50 -0.02 -6.88
C SER A 165 2.08 -1.45 -7.24
N THR A 166 0.79 -1.77 -7.01
CA THR A 166 0.21 -3.07 -7.40
C THR A 166 0.44 -3.37 -8.89
N ASP A 167 0.33 -2.36 -9.76
CA ASP A 167 0.57 -2.53 -11.20
C ASP A 167 2.03 -2.88 -11.49
N ALA A 168 2.99 -2.22 -10.83
CA ALA A 168 4.41 -2.53 -11.00
C ALA A 168 4.75 -3.95 -10.51
N TYR A 169 4.18 -4.39 -9.39
CA TYR A 169 4.33 -5.78 -8.92
C TYR A 169 3.69 -6.79 -9.87
N ASN A 170 2.52 -6.47 -10.43
CA ASN A 170 1.88 -7.33 -11.42
C ASN A 170 2.77 -7.52 -12.65
N GLU A 171 3.39 -6.45 -13.15
CA GLU A 171 4.34 -6.55 -14.27
C GLU A 171 5.63 -7.30 -13.87
N LEU A 172 6.13 -7.14 -12.64
CA LEU A 172 7.27 -7.89 -12.11
C LEU A 172 7.00 -9.40 -12.09
N ILE A 173 5.89 -9.81 -11.46
CA ILE A 173 5.47 -11.21 -11.35
C ILE A 173 5.24 -11.80 -12.75
N GLN A 174 4.58 -11.05 -13.62
CA GLN A 174 4.35 -11.47 -15.00
C GLN A 174 5.66 -11.66 -15.77
N THR A 175 6.67 -10.81 -15.52
CA THR A 175 8.00 -10.94 -16.15
C THR A 175 8.73 -12.18 -15.65
N TYR A 176 8.74 -12.44 -14.35
CA TYR A 176 9.33 -13.69 -13.80
C TYR A 176 8.67 -14.93 -14.35
N TRP A 177 7.33 -14.94 -14.43
CA TRP A 177 6.61 -16.12 -14.89
C TRP A 177 6.68 -16.33 -16.41
N SER A 178 6.45 -15.27 -17.19
CA SER A 178 6.32 -15.39 -18.65
C SER A 178 7.68 -15.57 -19.33
N CYS A 179 8.73 -14.91 -18.83
CA CYS A 179 10.04 -14.88 -19.48
C CYS A 179 11.03 -15.88 -18.88
N PHE A 180 11.03 -16.03 -17.55
CA PHE A 180 12.01 -16.88 -16.85
C PHE A 180 11.44 -18.21 -16.35
N ARG A 181 10.11 -18.35 -16.32
CA ARG A 181 9.40 -19.51 -15.74
C ARG A 181 9.85 -19.82 -14.30
N ASP A 182 10.26 -18.79 -13.57
CA ASP A 182 10.74 -18.92 -12.19
C ASP A 182 9.60 -18.70 -11.20
N ALA A 183 9.01 -19.80 -10.71
CA ALA A 183 7.96 -19.75 -9.71
C ALA A 183 8.45 -19.24 -8.34
N ASN A 184 9.72 -19.47 -7.99
CA ASN A 184 10.26 -19.03 -6.70
C ASN A 184 10.46 -17.50 -6.69
N ALA A 185 10.97 -16.93 -7.78
CA ALA A 185 11.05 -15.48 -7.94
C ALA A 185 9.66 -14.83 -7.94
N ALA A 186 8.69 -15.43 -8.64
CA ALA A 186 7.30 -14.95 -8.62
C ALA A 186 6.70 -15.02 -7.20
N LEU A 187 6.91 -16.12 -6.46
CA LEU A 187 6.49 -16.26 -5.06
C LEU A 187 7.13 -15.23 -4.14
N ASN A 188 8.42 -14.96 -4.32
CA ASN A 188 9.12 -13.95 -3.53
C ASN A 188 8.57 -12.55 -3.84
N ALA A 189 8.21 -12.25 -5.09
CA ALA A 189 7.55 -11.00 -5.46
C ALA A 189 6.15 -10.86 -4.82
N PHE A 190 5.34 -11.93 -4.78
CA PHE A 190 4.05 -11.90 -4.06
C PHE A 190 4.22 -11.66 -2.56
N ARG A 191 5.23 -12.29 -1.95
CA ARG A 191 5.55 -12.09 -0.53
C ARG A 191 6.05 -10.67 -0.27
N GLU A 192 6.92 -10.15 -1.13
CA GLU A 192 7.39 -8.77 -1.04
C GLU A 192 6.22 -7.80 -1.13
N MET A 193 5.29 -8.03 -2.07
CA MET A 193 4.08 -7.24 -2.20
C MET A 193 3.23 -7.25 -0.92
N HIS A 194 3.09 -8.42 -0.29
CA HIS A 194 2.39 -8.57 0.99
C HIS A 194 3.11 -7.88 2.15
N VAL A 195 4.42 -8.10 2.31
CA VAL A 195 5.25 -7.48 3.37
C VAL A 195 5.25 -5.96 3.25
N ASN A 196 5.27 -5.45 2.02
CA ASN A 196 5.20 -4.01 1.76
C ASN A 196 3.79 -3.44 1.94
N GLY A 197 2.76 -4.25 2.24
CA GLY A 197 1.38 -3.77 2.40
C GLY A 197 0.73 -3.27 1.10
N VAL A 198 1.15 -3.81 -0.04
CA VAL A 198 0.53 -3.49 -1.35
C VAL A 198 -0.70 -4.37 -1.53
N THR A 199 -1.84 -3.74 -1.81
CA THR A 199 -3.11 -4.46 -1.99
C THR A 199 -3.07 -5.30 -3.26
N MET A 200 -3.45 -6.57 -3.16
CA MET A 200 -3.59 -7.46 -4.31
C MET A 200 -4.86 -7.11 -5.09
N ASP A 201 -4.76 -6.98 -6.41
CA ASP A 201 -5.91 -6.71 -7.26
C ASP A 201 -6.43 -7.98 -7.96
N SER A 202 -7.48 -7.84 -8.77
CA SER A 202 -8.02 -8.96 -9.54
C SER A 202 -7.03 -9.52 -10.56
N LYS A 203 -6.14 -8.69 -11.12
CA LYS A 203 -5.07 -9.12 -12.03
C LYS A 203 -4.03 -9.94 -11.28
N THR A 204 -3.61 -9.51 -10.09
CA THR A 204 -2.75 -10.27 -9.19
C THR A 204 -3.33 -11.65 -8.91
N GLY A 205 -4.63 -11.74 -8.59
CA GLY A 205 -5.31 -13.00 -8.34
C GLY A 205 -5.32 -13.93 -9.56
N ARG A 206 -5.53 -13.38 -10.77
CA ARG A 206 -5.43 -14.15 -12.02
C ARG A 206 -4.02 -14.66 -12.27
N LEU A 207 -2.98 -13.84 -12.02
CA LEU A 207 -1.59 -14.27 -12.15
C LEU A 207 -1.27 -15.42 -11.18
N LEU A 208 -1.73 -15.32 -9.93
CA LEU A 208 -1.57 -16.35 -8.92
C LEU A 208 -2.21 -17.68 -9.38
N ASP A 209 -3.44 -17.62 -9.89
CA ASP A 209 -4.16 -18.79 -10.40
C ASP A 209 -3.47 -19.39 -11.63
N THR A 210 -2.94 -18.57 -12.54
CA THR A 210 -2.19 -19.04 -13.72
C THR A 210 -0.92 -19.77 -13.30
N ILE A 211 -0.11 -19.17 -12.42
CA ILE A 211 1.13 -19.78 -11.93
C ILE A 211 0.82 -21.10 -11.22
N ARG A 212 -0.20 -21.12 -10.36
CA ARG A 212 -0.63 -22.35 -9.67
C ARG A 212 -1.02 -23.47 -10.64
N ARG A 213 -1.78 -23.16 -11.69
CA ARG A 213 -2.19 -24.15 -12.70
C ARG A 213 -1.01 -24.65 -13.50
N ASP A 214 -0.16 -23.74 -13.95
CA ASP A 214 0.98 -24.09 -14.79
C ASP A 214 1.99 -24.95 -14.00
N VAL A 215 2.35 -24.56 -12.77
CA VAL A 215 3.25 -25.34 -11.89
C VAL A 215 2.66 -26.72 -11.56
N GLY A 216 1.34 -26.83 -11.40
CA GLY A 216 0.67 -28.10 -11.15
C GLY A 216 0.52 -28.99 -12.40
N ALA A 217 0.58 -28.42 -13.60
CA ALA A 217 0.47 -29.14 -14.86
C ALA A 217 1.83 -29.56 -15.43
N GLU A 218 2.90 -28.85 -15.06
CA GLU A 218 4.23 -29.02 -15.64
C GLU A 218 4.98 -30.18 -14.96
N LYS A 219 5.20 -31.25 -15.72
CA LYS A 219 5.88 -32.48 -15.24
C LYS A 219 7.40 -32.30 -15.02
N LEU A 220 7.93 -31.10 -15.22
CA LEU A 220 9.36 -30.80 -15.10
C LEU A 220 9.81 -30.62 -13.63
N TRP A 221 8.85 -30.41 -12.74
CA TRP A 221 9.10 -30.10 -11.34
C TRP A 221 8.98 -31.37 -10.49
N SER A 222 9.77 -31.47 -9.42
CA SER A 222 9.59 -32.54 -8.43
C SER A 222 8.24 -32.40 -7.75
N ASP A 223 7.54 -33.51 -7.48
CA ASP A 223 6.25 -33.50 -6.77
C ASP A 223 6.34 -32.77 -5.41
N GLU A 224 7.50 -32.81 -4.74
CA GLU A 224 7.77 -32.11 -3.49
C GLU A 224 7.86 -30.58 -3.69
N GLU A 225 8.53 -30.14 -4.77
CA GLU A 225 8.69 -28.73 -5.11
C GLU A 225 7.36 -28.11 -5.53
N VAL A 226 6.59 -28.83 -6.36
CA VAL A 226 5.22 -28.44 -6.76
C VAL A 226 4.35 -28.26 -5.52
N SER A 227 4.34 -29.23 -4.61
CA SER A 227 3.54 -29.17 -3.39
C SER A 227 3.94 -27.99 -2.49
N SER A 228 5.24 -27.76 -2.31
CA SER A 228 5.77 -26.62 -1.54
C SER A 228 5.37 -25.27 -2.15
N ILE A 229 5.44 -25.13 -3.47
CA ILE A 229 5.10 -23.89 -4.16
C ILE A 229 3.59 -23.63 -4.12
N VAL A 230 2.78 -24.65 -4.41
CA VAL A 230 1.32 -24.54 -4.40
C VAL A 230 0.80 -24.22 -3.00
N THR A 231 1.32 -24.87 -1.95
CA THR A 231 0.93 -24.57 -0.56
C THR A 231 1.28 -23.13 -0.17
N ARG A 232 2.43 -22.61 -0.61
CA ARG A 232 2.83 -21.21 -0.40
C ARG A 232 1.94 -20.23 -1.17
N LEU A 233 1.59 -20.52 -2.42
CA LEU A 233 0.66 -19.70 -3.22
C LEU A 233 -0.73 -19.66 -2.56
N ASP A 234 -1.20 -20.80 -2.05
CA ASP A 234 -2.49 -20.90 -1.36
C ASP A 234 -2.50 -20.14 -0.02
N ALA A 235 -1.39 -20.14 0.72
CA ALA A 235 -1.25 -19.31 1.92
C ALA A 235 -1.41 -17.83 1.61
N ILE A 236 -0.67 -17.34 0.60
CA ILE A 236 -0.74 -15.93 0.15
C ILE A 236 -2.17 -15.55 -0.26
N ARG A 237 -2.87 -16.44 -0.97
CA ARG A 237 -4.27 -16.24 -1.34
C ARG A 237 -5.18 -16.08 -0.13
N ARG A 238 -5.06 -16.97 0.86
CA ARG A 238 -5.87 -16.93 2.08
C ARG A 238 -5.62 -15.66 2.88
N ASP A 239 -4.37 -15.23 2.98
CA ASP A 239 -4.00 -14.01 3.69
C ASP A 239 -4.59 -12.77 2.99
N ALA A 240 -4.53 -12.73 1.66
CA ALA A 240 -5.15 -11.69 0.84
C ALA A 240 -6.68 -11.65 1.00
N GLU A 241 -7.34 -12.80 0.96
CA GLU A 241 -8.79 -12.91 1.16
C GLU A 241 -9.18 -12.52 2.60
N GLY A 242 -8.40 -12.92 3.60
CA GLY A 242 -8.59 -12.56 5.02
C GLY A 242 -8.55 -11.05 5.26
N LEU A 243 -7.58 -10.35 4.65
CA LEU A 243 -7.47 -8.88 4.71
C LEU A 243 -8.69 -8.19 4.08
N THR A 244 -9.21 -8.71 2.96
CA THR A 244 -10.39 -8.13 2.29
C THR A 244 -11.68 -8.33 3.09
N VAL A 245 -11.83 -9.46 3.78
CA VAL A 245 -13.01 -9.76 4.62
C VAL A 245 -12.98 -8.94 5.92
N ALA A 246 -11.80 -8.75 6.53
CA ALA A 246 -11.64 -7.88 7.71
C ALA A 246 -11.95 -6.41 7.37
N SER A 247 -11.50 -5.93 6.22
CA SER A 247 -11.80 -4.59 5.67
C SER A 247 -13.31 -4.36 5.45
N LYS A 248 -14.03 -5.37 4.91
CA LYS A 248 -15.49 -5.30 4.74
C LYS A 248 -16.25 -5.29 6.07
N LYS A 249 -15.78 -5.99 7.09
CA LYS A 249 -16.38 -5.97 8.44
C LYS A 249 -16.31 -4.58 9.10
N TYR A 250 -15.28 -3.79 8.83
CA TYR A 250 -15.18 -2.41 9.34
C TYR A 250 -16.05 -1.40 8.60
N LYS A 251 -16.35 -1.63 7.30
CA LYS A 251 -17.31 -0.81 6.54
C LYS A 251 -18.78 -1.20 6.76
N GLY A 252 -19.02 -2.33 7.41
CA GLY A 252 -20.35 -2.79 7.79
C GLY A 252 -20.77 -2.25 9.15
N ARG A 253 -21.61 -1.21 9.16
CA ARG A 253 -22.44 -0.79 10.31
C ARG A 253 -21.67 -0.06 11.42
N ASN A 254 -21.56 1.25 11.29
CA ASN A 254 -21.25 2.13 12.42
C ASN A 254 -22.20 1.76 13.59
N LYS A 255 -21.62 1.42 14.74
CA LYS A 255 -22.34 1.19 16.00
C LYS A 255 -23.24 2.38 16.37
N TRP A 256 -22.92 3.56 15.84
CA TRP A 256 -23.69 4.79 15.96
C TRP A 256 -25.04 4.79 15.22
N ASP A 257 -25.27 3.94 14.21
CA ASP A 257 -26.59 3.83 13.55
C ASP A 257 -27.47 2.71 14.13
N GLN A 258 -27.03 2.07 15.23
CA GLN A 258 -27.83 1.06 15.91
C GLN A 258 -29.04 1.66 16.64
N TRP A 259 -28.91 2.87 17.21
CA TRP A 259 -30.04 3.55 17.88
C TRP A 259 -31.16 3.94 16.90
N LYS A 260 -30.86 4.16 15.61
CA LYS A 260 -31.87 4.50 14.59
C LYS A 260 -32.75 3.33 14.17
N ASN A 261 -32.23 2.11 14.27
CA ASN A 261 -32.95 0.89 13.87
C ASN A 261 -33.62 0.19 15.05
N GLN A 262 -33.34 0.65 16.27
CA GLN A 262 -34.11 0.26 17.43
C GLN A 262 -35.36 1.12 17.45
N ALA A 263 -36.40 0.67 16.75
CA ALA A 263 -37.73 1.21 16.95
C ALA A 263 -38.02 1.15 18.44
N LEU A 264 -38.06 2.31 19.11
CA LEU A 264 -38.57 2.41 20.47
C LEU A 264 -39.97 1.81 20.42
N ARG A 265 -40.12 0.61 20.99
CA ARG A 265 -41.44 0.14 21.37
C ARG A 265 -41.79 0.99 22.57
N ASP A 266 -42.76 1.88 22.39
CA ASP A 266 -43.33 2.65 23.49
C ASP A 266 -43.74 1.65 24.58
N ASP A 267 -43.12 1.77 25.75
CA ASP A 267 -43.53 1.00 26.91
C ASP A 267 -44.92 1.52 27.31
N PRO A 268 -45.99 0.68 27.29
CA PRO A 268 -47.34 1.13 27.62
C PRO A 268 -47.48 1.58 29.08
N THR A 269 -46.44 1.41 29.91
CA THR A 269 -46.40 1.92 31.29
C THR A 269 -45.76 3.30 31.40
N ASP A 270 -45.15 3.83 30.33
CA ASP A 270 -44.55 5.15 30.37
C ASP A 270 -45.61 6.25 30.23
N LYS A 271 -45.91 6.91 31.35
CA LYS A 271 -46.85 8.04 31.42
C LYS A 271 -46.34 9.31 30.73
N TRP A 272 -45.08 9.32 30.26
CA TRP A 272 -44.43 10.45 29.60
C TRP A 272 -44.45 10.37 28.06
N GLY A 273 -45.57 9.93 27.48
CA GLY A 273 -45.77 9.94 26.04
C GLY A 273 -45.74 11.36 25.46
N PHE A 274 -45.18 11.50 24.24
CA PHE A 274 -44.92 12.79 23.56
C PHE A 274 -46.17 13.67 23.36
N ASN A 275 -47.38 13.13 23.55
CA ASN A 275 -48.68 13.82 23.45
C ASN A 275 -49.41 14.04 24.78
N ASN A 276 -48.79 13.74 25.94
CA ASN A 276 -49.51 13.68 27.23
C ASN A 276 -49.11 14.80 28.20
N TRP A 277 -49.02 16.04 27.72
CA TRP A 277 -48.53 17.18 28.50
C TRP A 277 -49.58 17.85 29.40
N ASP A 278 -50.87 17.51 29.27
CA ASP A 278 -51.97 18.24 29.93
C ASP A 278 -52.59 17.56 31.16
N ASN A 279 -52.12 16.38 31.61
CA ASN A 279 -52.70 15.69 32.77
C ASN A 279 -52.02 16.01 34.11
N GLY A 280 -51.66 17.28 34.32
CA GLY A 280 -50.93 17.75 35.49
C GLY A 280 -51.61 18.88 36.28
N SER A 281 -52.88 19.22 36.01
CA SER A 281 -53.53 20.37 36.66
C SER A 281 -54.95 20.09 37.15
N GLU A 282 -55.12 19.12 38.05
CA GLU A 282 -56.29 19.07 38.95
C GLU A 282 -55.88 18.54 40.32
N ALA A 283 -55.37 19.42 41.18
CA ALA A 283 -55.47 19.31 42.64
C ALA A 283 -54.93 20.59 43.31
N ARG A 284 -55.71 21.67 43.25
CA ARG A 284 -55.71 22.75 44.26
C ARG A 284 -56.89 23.67 44.03
N SER A 285 -58.02 23.37 44.67
CA SER A 285 -58.98 24.35 45.17
C SER A 285 -59.95 23.65 46.14
N THR A 286 -59.96 24.17 47.37
CA THR A 286 -60.86 23.95 48.52
C THR A 286 -60.90 22.56 49.16
#